data_AF-A0A820K522-F1
#
_entry.id   AF-A0A820K522-F1
#
_cell.length_a   1.000
_cell.length_b   1.000
_cell.length_c   1.000
_cell.angle_alpha   90.00
_cell.angle_beta   90.00
_cell.angle_gamma   90.00
#
_symmetry.space_group_name_H-M   'P 1'
#
loop_
_entity.id
_entity.type
_entity.pdbx_description
1 polymer ?
#
loop_
_entity_poly.entity_id
_entity_poly.type
_entity_poly.pdbx_seq_one_letter_code
_entity_poly.pdbx_strand_id
1 'polypeptide(L)'
;MFVDENRRKSDTHFPFFILCISIIDVALLIYTIVNNNGIAPMSENPMAGASSLTLIRNGAKFVPCMKSTQNNFVSYTVNCTSISSITNTTCTYEQYLWYVCNVENLKGFPYQAYRFFVPIFLHGGIIHLILNLFGQLCLGTEFERKFGSIRVFIIYILSGIGGVLLSAVGLPTYRKYGKDQ
;
A
#
# COMPACT_ATOMS: atom_id res chain seq x y z
N MET A 1 -31.89 -4.44 -35.74
CA MET A 1 -31.08 -3.37 -35.12
C MET A 1 -29.61 -3.77 -35.24
N PHE A 2 -29.01 -3.53 -36.41
CA PHE A 2 -27.58 -3.78 -36.63
C PHE A 2 -26.81 -2.57 -36.12
N VAL A 3 -26.39 -2.60 -34.85
CA VAL A 3 -25.40 -1.65 -34.36
C VAL A 3 -24.08 -2.02 -35.02
N ASP A 4 -23.81 -1.27 -36.08
CA ASP A 4 -22.64 -1.23 -36.95
C ASP A 4 -21.36 -1.68 -36.22
N GLU A 5 -20.91 -2.90 -36.50
CA GLU A 5 -19.67 -3.47 -35.96
C GLU A 5 -18.44 -2.66 -36.36
N ASN A 6 -18.53 -1.91 -37.48
CA ASN A 6 -17.51 -0.97 -37.92
C ASN A 6 -17.41 0.29 -37.03
N ARG A 7 -18.50 0.77 -36.42
CA ARG A 7 -18.41 1.85 -35.41
C ARG A 7 -17.79 1.39 -34.10
N ARG A 8 -17.87 0.09 -33.77
CA ARG A 8 -17.23 -0.48 -32.58
C ARG A 8 -15.70 -0.51 -32.66
N LYS A 9 -15.13 -0.56 -33.87
CA LYS A 9 -13.66 -0.50 -34.10
C LYS A 9 -13.10 0.92 -34.09
N SER A 10 -13.88 1.92 -34.49
CA SER A 10 -13.47 3.32 -34.71
C SER A 10 -12.89 4.01 -33.47
N ASP A 11 -13.44 3.74 -32.28
CA ASP A 11 -13.14 4.55 -31.08
C ASP A 11 -12.40 3.75 -29.99
N THR A 12 -11.74 2.65 -30.38
CA THR A 12 -11.00 1.81 -29.43
C THR A 12 -9.66 2.44 -29.09
N HIS A 13 -9.53 2.94 -27.86
CA HIS A 13 -8.29 3.50 -27.37
C HIS A 13 -7.29 2.37 -27.06
N PHE A 14 -6.00 2.59 -27.31
CA PHE A 14 -4.99 1.64 -26.88
C PHE A 14 -4.89 1.68 -25.33
N PRO A 15 -4.85 0.52 -24.62
CA PRO A 15 -4.88 0.47 -23.17
C PRO A 15 -3.49 0.79 -22.56
N PHE A 16 -2.96 1.97 -22.88
CA PHE A 16 -1.62 2.39 -22.47
C PHE A 16 -1.48 2.50 -20.96
N PHE A 17 -2.43 3.14 -20.28
CA PHE A 17 -2.36 3.41 -18.86
C PHE A 17 -2.35 2.12 -18.04
N ILE A 18 -3.25 1.19 -18.33
CA ILE A 18 -3.36 -0.08 -17.62
C ILE A 18 -2.13 -0.96 -17.84
N LEU A 19 -1.55 -0.95 -19.05
CA LEU A 19 -0.30 -1.67 -19.29
C LEU A 19 0.87 -1.05 -18.53
N CYS A 20 0.98 0.28 -18.55
CA CYS A 20 2.03 0.99 -17.81
C CYS A 20 1.95 0.73 -16.31
N ILE A 21 0.75 0.81 -15.73
CA ILE A 21 0.59 0.60 -14.29
C ILE A 21 0.85 -0.85 -13.89
N SER A 22 0.46 -1.81 -14.72
CA SER A 22 0.78 -3.23 -14.50
C SER A 22 2.28 -3.48 -14.48
N ILE A 23 3.06 -2.81 -15.33
CA ILE A 23 4.52 -2.91 -15.33
C ILE A 23 5.10 -2.29 -14.04
N ILE A 24 4.56 -1.14 -13.61
CA ILE A 24 4.97 -0.48 -12.35
C ILE A 24 4.68 -1.39 -11.16
N ASP A 25 3.53 -2.04 -11.09
CA ASP A 25 3.14 -2.94 -10.00
C ASP A 25 4.11 -4.13 -9.87
N VAL A 26 4.49 -4.72 -11.01
CA VAL A 26 5.51 -5.79 -11.07
C VAL A 26 6.87 -5.28 -10.61
N ALA A 27 7.29 -4.12 -11.12
CA ALA A 27 8.59 -3.53 -10.76
C ALA A 27 8.67 -3.21 -9.26
N LEU A 28 7.60 -2.66 -8.67
CA LEU A 28 7.54 -2.34 -7.25
C LEU A 28 7.50 -3.60 -6.38
N LEU A 29 6.81 -4.66 -6.80
CA LEU A 29 6.88 -5.93 -6.07
C LEU A 29 8.32 -6.47 -6.05
N ILE A 30 9.00 -6.49 -7.20
CA ILE A 30 10.40 -6.92 -7.28
C ILE A 30 11.28 -6.05 -6.38
N TYR A 31 11.13 -4.73 -6.46
CA TYR A 31 11.86 -3.79 -5.62
C TYR A 31 11.68 -4.07 -4.13
N THR A 32 10.44 -4.29 -3.66
CA THR A 32 10.20 -4.58 -2.24
C THR A 32 10.78 -5.93 -1.80
N ILE A 33 10.76 -6.96 -2.65
CA ILE A 33 11.37 -8.26 -2.37
C ILE A 33 12.89 -8.12 -2.28
N VAL A 34 13.52 -7.38 -3.21
CA VAL A 34 14.96 -7.11 -3.18
C VAL A 34 15.34 -6.35 -1.91
N ASN A 35 14.58 -5.31 -1.56
CA ASN A 35 14.82 -4.53 -0.33
C ASN A 35 14.57 -5.34 0.96
N ASN A 36 13.82 -6.44 0.86
CA ASN A 36 13.59 -7.38 1.96
C ASN A 36 14.64 -8.50 2.03
N ASN A 37 15.67 -8.48 1.17
CA ASN A 37 16.62 -9.58 0.98
C ASN A 37 15.95 -10.92 0.61
N GLY A 38 14.84 -10.87 -0.11
CA GLY A 38 14.09 -12.04 -0.56
C GLY A 38 12.66 -12.10 -0.02
N ILE A 39 12.04 -13.26 -0.21
CA ILE A 39 10.66 -13.54 0.21
C ILE A 39 10.65 -13.88 1.70
N ALA A 40 9.77 -13.22 2.47
CA ALA A 40 9.59 -13.47 3.88
C ALA A 40 9.06 -14.90 4.13
N PRO A 41 9.33 -15.51 5.31
CA PRO A 41 8.79 -16.82 5.64
C PRO A 41 7.27 -16.80 5.60
N MET A 42 6.67 -17.92 5.20
CA MET A 42 5.21 -18.03 5.02
C MET A 42 4.42 -17.85 6.32
N SER A 43 5.07 -18.03 7.47
CA SER A 43 4.52 -17.71 8.79
C SER A 43 4.30 -16.21 9.01
N GLU A 44 5.07 -15.36 8.33
CA GLU A 44 4.93 -13.91 8.40
C GLU A 44 4.08 -13.37 7.24
N ASN A 45 4.36 -13.82 6.00
CA ASN A 45 3.64 -13.38 4.83
C ASN A 45 3.20 -14.58 3.97
N PRO A 46 1.94 -15.04 4.11
CA PRO A 46 1.44 -16.18 3.36
C PRO A 46 1.28 -15.90 1.85
N MET A 47 1.36 -14.63 1.42
CA MET A 47 1.17 -14.22 0.02
C MET A 47 2.46 -14.29 -0.81
N ALA A 48 3.54 -14.84 -0.25
CA ALA A 48 4.87 -14.93 -0.87
C ALA A 48 5.39 -13.55 -1.31
N GLY A 49 5.64 -12.67 -0.33
CA GLY A 49 6.15 -11.31 -0.55
C GLY A 49 7.16 -10.89 0.51
N ALA A 50 7.45 -9.59 0.56
CA ALA A 50 8.32 -9.00 1.59
C ALA A 50 7.64 -8.96 2.97
N SER A 51 8.42 -8.70 4.02
CA SER A 51 7.90 -8.50 5.39
C SER A 51 6.96 -7.30 5.47
N SER A 52 6.01 -7.33 6.41
CA SER A 52 5.10 -6.19 6.64
C SER A 52 5.87 -4.92 7.01
N LEU A 53 6.98 -5.07 7.72
CA LEU A 53 7.89 -3.98 8.08
C LEU A 53 8.54 -3.35 6.84
N THR A 54 9.04 -4.16 5.90
CA THR A 54 9.60 -3.66 4.64
C THR A 54 8.55 -2.93 3.81
N LEU A 55 7.32 -3.44 3.74
CA LEU A 55 6.23 -2.74 3.03
C LEU A 55 5.92 -1.39 3.68
N ILE A 56 5.82 -1.33 5.02
CA ILE A 56 5.56 -0.07 5.73
C ILE A 56 6.71 0.92 5.52
N ARG A 57 7.97 0.47 5.56
CA ARG A 57 9.12 1.34 5.28
C ARG A 57 9.09 1.91 3.86
N ASN A 58 8.60 1.13 2.90
CA ASN A 58 8.42 1.57 1.52
C ASN A 58 7.13 2.37 1.27
N GLY A 59 6.40 2.76 2.31
CA GLY A 59 5.27 3.68 2.21
C GLY A 59 3.89 3.02 2.21
N ALA A 60 3.79 1.74 2.57
CA ALA A 60 2.48 1.12 2.82
C ALA A 60 1.70 1.89 3.90
N LYS A 61 0.39 1.74 3.89
CA LYS A 61 -0.50 2.44 4.83
C LYS A 61 -0.11 2.09 6.27
N PHE A 62 0.20 3.11 7.08
CA PHE A 62 0.47 2.93 8.50
C PHE A 62 0.00 4.15 9.29
N VAL A 63 -1.14 3.99 9.97
CA VAL A 63 -1.88 5.08 10.63
C VAL A 63 -1.05 5.87 11.63
N PRO A 64 -0.18 5.26 12.46
CA PRO A 64 0.66 6.03 13.39
C PRO A 64 1.64 7.01 12.72
N CYS A 65 2.01 6.82 11.44
CA CYS A 65 2.80 7.80 10.69
C CYS A 65 1.93 8.83 9.91
N MET A 66 0.61 8.81 10.07
CA MET A 66 -0.33 9.66 9.32
C MET A 66 -1.18 10.56 10.23
N LYS A 67 -1.15 10.34 11.54
CA LYS A 67 -1.82 11.14 12.55
C LYS A 67 -0.96 11.25 13.80
N SER A 68 -1.20 12.28 14.61
CA SER A 68 -0.53 12.44 15.90
C SER A 68 -0.80 11.27 16.84
N THR A 69 0.24 10.86 17.56
CA THR A 69 0.15 9.92 18.68
C THR A 69 -0.03 10.73 19.97
N GLN A 70 -0.97 10.35 20.84
CA GLN A 70 -1.13 11.06 22.12
C GLN A 70 0.07 10.81 23.04
N ASN A 71 0.45 11.82 23.83
CA ASN A 71 1.62 11.77 24.73
C ASN A 71 1.63 10.56 25.69
N ASN A 72 0.45 10.06 26.09
CA ASN A 72 0.33 8.90 26.97
C ASN A 72 0.82 7.59 26.33
N PHE A 73 0.86 7.51 24.99
CA PHE A 73 1.31 6.32 24.26
C PHE A 73 2.81 6.27 23.96
N VAL A 74 3.53 7.36 24.23
CA VAL A 74 4.96 7.51 23.88
C VAL A 74 5.84 6.62 24.78
N SER A 75 5.39 6.33 26.00
CA SER A 75 6.14 5.57 27.01
C SER A 75 5.93 4.05 26.99
N TYR A 76 5.06 3.52 26.12
CA TYR A 76 4.88 2.07 26.03
C TYR A 76 6.09 1.40 25.37
N THR A 77 6.42 0.20 25.84
CA THR A 77 7.46 -0.64 25.25
C THR A 77 6.84 -1.62 24.26
N VAL A 78 7.50 -1.79 23.12
CA VAL A 78 7.11 -2.73 22.06
C VAL A 78 8.28 -3.64 21.71
N ASN A 79 7.99 -4.82 21.18
CA ASN A 79 9.01 -5.78 20.78
C ASN A 79 9.59 -5.36 19.41
N CYS A 80 10.89 -5.08 19.36
CA CYS A 80 11.58 -4.47 18.23
C CYS A 80 12.64 -5.40 17.64
N THR A 81 12.33 -6.70 17.56
CA THR A 81 13.25 -7.77 17.17
C THR A 81 13.80 -7.64 15.73
N SER A 82 13.21 -6.77 14.91
CA SER A 82 13.56 -6.54 13.50
C SER A 82 14.32 -5.23 13.23
N ILE A 83 14.77 -4.53 14.28
CA ILE A 83 15.57 -3.30 14.17
C ILE A 83 17.05 -3.65 14.42
N SER A 84 17.84 -3.67 13.35
CA SER A 84 19.23 -4.19 13.26
C SER A 84 20.29 -3.47 14.12
N SER A 85 19.90 -2.62 15.07
CA SER A 85 20.82 -1.76 15.83
C SER A 85 20.55 -1.77 17.34
N ILE A 86 19.63 -2.60 17.84
CA ILE A 86 19.21 -2.59 19.26
C ILE A 86 19.41 -4.00 19.84
N THR A 87 20.28 -4.12 20.85
CA THR A 87 20.61 -5.38 21.56
C THR A 87 19.48 -5.87 22.48
N ASN A 88 18.46 -5.05 22.70
CA ASN A 88 17.28 -5.37 23.50
C ASN A 88 16.13 -5.76 22.58
N THR A 89 15.43 -6.84 22.93
CA THR A 89 14.19 -7.26 22.26
C THR A 89 13.08 -6.22 22.39
N THR A 90 13.19 -5.25 23.29
CA THR A 90 12.19 -4.20 23.50
C THR A 90 12.75 -2.81 23.21
N CYS A 91 11.95 -1.96 22.57
CA CYS A 91 12.23 -0.54 22.37
C CYS A 91 11.01 0.32 22.73
N THR A 92 11.20 1.62 22.96
CA THR A 92 10.05 2.51 23.23
C THR A 92 9.23 2.70 21.96
N TYR A 93 7.93 2.97 22.11
CA TYR A 93 7.05 3.23 20.98
C TYR A 93 7.53 4.42 20.15
N GLU A 94 8.15 5.42 20.79
CA GLU A 94 8.81 6.55 20.11
C GLU A 94 9.96 6.10 19.19
N GLN A 95 10.87 5.25 19.70
CA GLN A 95 12.00 4.72 18.92
C GLN A 95 11.52 3.85 17.75
N TYR A 96 10.47 3.06 17.97
CA TYR A 96 9.84 2.27 16.91
C TYR A 96 9.26 3.18 15.80
N LEU A 97 8.52 4.23 16.18
CA LEU A 97 7.98 5.19 15.21
C LEU A 97 9.07 5.97 14.48
N TRP A 98 10.15 6.35 15.16
CA TRP A 98 11.33 6.95 14.50
C TRP A 98 11.85 6.04 13.38
N TYR A 99 12.00 4.73 13.66
CA TYR A 99 12.57 3.76 12.71
C TYR A 99 11.66 3.43 11.52
N VAL A 100 10.35 3.35 11.78
CA VAL A 100 9.34 2.95 10.79
C VAL A 100 8.87 4.12 9.95
N CYS A 101 8.68 5.28 10.58
CA CYS A 101 8.30 6.49 9.87
C CYS A 101 9.51 7.15 9.19
N ASN A 102 10.75 6.86 9.58
CA ASN A 102 11.95 7.56 9.08
C ASN A 102 11.82 9.08 9.26
N VAL A 103 11.51 9.51 10.48
CA VAL A 103 11.27 10.92 10.82
C VAL A 103 12.26 11.31 11.90
N GLU A 104 13.20 12.19 11.56
CA GLU A 104 14.36 12.43 12.41
C GLU A 104 14.04 13.20 13.69
N ASN A 105 13.06 14.10 13.75
CA ASN A 105 12.66 14.80 14.99
C ASN A 105 11.33 15.56 14.80
N LEU A 106 10.18 14.92 14.99
CA LEU A 106 8.90 15.63 15.03
C LEU A 106 8.28 15.49 16.42
N LYS A 107 8.47 16.52 17.23
CA LYS A 107 7.53 16.89 18.29
C LYS A 107 6.14 17.05 17.66
N GLY A 108 5.38 15.97 17.60
CA GLY A 108 3.92 15.99 17.50
C GLY A 108 3.27 15.47 16.22
N PHE A 109 3.88 15.47 15.02
CA PHE A 109 3.09 15.18 13.81
C PHE A 109 3.89 14.68 12.58
N PRO A 110 4.03 13.37 12.34
CA PRO A 110 4.35 12.86 11.01
C PRO A 110 3.06 12.86 10.18
N TYR A 111 2.86 13.86 9.32
CA TYR A 111 1.79 13.81 8.30
C TYR A 111 2.34 13.19 7.02
N GLN A 112 2.56 11.87 7.02
CA GLN A 112 3.02 11.16 5.82
C GLN A 112 1.86 10.94 4.84
N ALA A 113 1.38 12.04 4.25
CA ALA A 113 0.23 12.04 3.35
C ALA A 113 0.47 11.18 2.09
N TYR A 114 1.73 10.98 1.68
CA TYR A 114 2.07 10.08 0.58
C TYR A 114 1.59 8.64 0.82
N ARG A 115 1.38 8.23 2.08
CA ARG A 115 0.80 6.92 2.43
C ARG A 115 -0.69 6.77 2.09
N PHE A 116 -1.34 7.81 1.56
CA PHE A 116 -2.66 7.68 0.90
C PHE A 116 -2.55 7.23 -0.56
N PHE A 117 -1.39 7.44 -1.18
CA PHE A 117 -1.18 7.24 -2.61
C PHE A 117 -0.26 6.06 -2.90
N VAL A 118 0.88 5.98 -2.22
CA VAL A 118 1.89 4.92 -2.41
C VAL A 118 1.32 3.50 -2.26
N PRO A 119 0.42 3.19 -1.32
CA PRO A 119 -0.13 1.84 -1.19
C PRO A 119 -0.94 1.36 -2.38
N ILE A 120 -1.37 2.26 -3.29
CA ILE A 120 -2.12 1.89 -4.49
C ILE A 120 -1.28 0.97 -5.40
N PHE A 121 0.05 1.16 -5.41
CA PHE A 121 0.97 0.40 -6.28
C PHE A 121 1.76 -0.67 -5.52
N LEU A 122 1.71 -0.65 -4.18
CA LEU A 122 2.40 -1.65 -3.37
C LEU A 122 1.55 -2.90 -3.21
N HIS A 123 2.17 -4.06 -3.41
CA HIS A 123 1.51 -5.34 -3.33
C HIS A 123 2.07 -6.17 -2.17
N GLY A 124 1.17 -6.83 -1.44
CA GLY A 124 1.53 -7.69 -0.29
C GLY A 124 2.37 -8.91 -0.65
N GLY A 125 2.34 -9.36 -1.90
CA GLY A 125 3.12 -10.51 -2.36
C GLY A 125 2.73 -10.95 -3.76
N ILE A 126 3.39 -12.00 -4.25
CA ILE A 126 3.22 -12.52 -5.61
C ILE A 126 1.78 -12.95 -5.87
N ILE A 127 1.17 -13.69 -4.93
CA ILE A 127 -0.20 -14.19 -5.09
C ILE A 127 -1.19 -13.02 -5.20
N HIS A 128 -1.00 -12.00 -4.36
CA HIS A 128 -1.82 -10.81 -4.38
C HIS A 128 -1.69 -10.04 -5.70
N LEU A 129 -0.45 -9.90 -6.21
CA LEU A 129 -0.21 -9.22 -7.49
C LEU A 129 -0.85 -9.97 -8.66
N ILE A 130 -0.75 -11.30 -8.72
CA ILE A 130 -1.35 -12.08 -9.82
C ILE A 130 -2.86 -11.88 -9.89
N LEU A 131 -3.55 -11.92 -8.74
CA LEU A 131 -5.00 -11.71 -8.68
C LEU A 131 -5.39 -10.28 -9.10
N ASN A 132 -4.61 -9.28 -8.67
CA ASN A 132 -4.85 -7.89 -9.07
C ASN A 132 -4.58 -7.67 -10.56
N LEU A 133 -3.47 -8.19 -11.09
CA LEU A 133 -3.15 -8.11 -12.52
C LEU A 133 -4.19 -8.82 -13.37
N PHE A 134 -4.74 -9.95 -12.93
CA PHE A 134 -5.83 -10.62 -13.63
C PHE A 134 -7.06 -9.71 -13.74
N GLY A 135 -7.50 -9.11 -12.64
CA GLY A 135 -8.64 -8.17 -12.66
C GLY A 135 -8.34 -6.90 -13.46
N GLN A 136 -7.16 -6.32 -13.26
CA GLN A 136 -6.69 -5.09 -13.89
C GLN A 136 -6.53 -5.26 -15.40
N LEU A 137 -5.97 -6.38 -15.87
CA LEU A 137 -5.80 -6.65 -17.30
C LEU A 137 -7.10 -7.12 -17.96
N CYS A 138 -7.98 -7.84 -17.27
CA CYS A 138 -9.25 -8.26 -17.87
C CYS A 138 -10.27 -7.11 -17.95
N LEU A 139 -10.45 -6.36 -16.86
CA LEU A 139 -11.46 -5.30 -16.79
C LEU A 139 -10.86 -3.95 -17.17
N GLY A 140 -9.69 -3.61 -16.62
CA GLY A 140 -9.07 -2.31 -16.82
C GLY A 140 -8.78 -2.02 -18.29
N THR A 141 -8.24 -2.97 -19.05
CA THR A 141 -7.97 -2.75 -20.48
C THR A 141 -9.27 -2.54 -21.27
N GLU A 142 -10.34 -3.26 -20.92
CA GLU A 142 -11.64 -3.11 -21.56
C GLU A 142 -12.29 -1.76 -21.22
N PHE A 143 -12.14 -1.28 -19.99
CA PHE A 143 -12.54 0.06 -19.60
C PHE A 143 -11.72 1.12 -20.34
N GLU A 144 -10.40 0.97 -20.42
CA GLU A 144 -9.55 1.96 -21.08
C GLU A 144 -9.82 2.04 -22.59
N ARG A 145 -10.01 0.89 -23.24
CA ARG A 145 -10.40 0.83 -24.65
C ARG A 145 -11.70 1.57 -24.94
N LYS A 146 -12.66 1.53 -24.01
CA LYS A 146 -13.99 2.14 -24.16
C LYS A 146 -14.05 3.62 -23.77
N PHE A 147 -13.35 4.01 -22.71
CA PHE A 147 -13.48 5.34 -22.09
C PHE A 147 -12.25 6.24 -22.27
N GLY A 148 -11.14 5.69 -22.77
CA GLY A 148 -9.86 6.38 -22.94
C GLY A 148 -9.04 6.48 -21.64
N SER A 149 -7.73 6.66 -21.82
CA SER A 149 -6.73 6.58 -20.74
C SER A 149 -6.94 7.60 -19.61
N ILE A 150 -7.25 8.86 -19.94
CA ILE A 150 -7.37 9.93 -18.92
C ILE A 150 -8.54 9.66 -17.96
N ARG A 151 -9.69 9.21 -18.49
CA ARG A 151 -10.86 8.94 -17.64
C ARG A 151 -10.61 7.76 -16.72
N VAL A 152 -10.01 6.70 -17.25
CA VAL A 152 -9.64 5.52 -16.45
C VAL A 152 -8.59 5.88 -15.40
N PHE A 153 -7.59 6.70 -15.74
CA PHE A 153 -6.59 7.20 -14.78
C PHE A 153 -7.24 7.91 -13.59
N ILE A 154 -8.16 8.85 -13.83
CA ILE A 154 -8.84 9.59 -12.76
C ILE A 154 -9.64 8.62 -11.86
N ILE A 155 -10.40 7.70 -12.46
CA ILE A 155 -11.18 6.71 -11.73
C ILE A 155 -10.27 5.78 -10.91
N TYR A 156 -9.13 5.39 -11.47
CA TYR A 156 -8.15 4.52 -10.81
C TYR A 156 -7.57 5.19 -9.55
N ILE A 157 -7.10 6.44 -9.67
CA ILE A 157 -6.53 7.16 -8.52
C ILE A 157 -7.58 7.45 -7.45
N LEU A 158 -8.77 7.92 -7.83
CA LEU A 158 -9.84 8.23 -6.88
C LEU A 158 -10.34 6.98 -6.15
N SER A 159 -10.48 5.86 -6.86
CA SER A 159 -10.88 4.60 -6.24
C SER A 159 -9.81 4.06 -5.28
N GLY A 160 -8.52 4.17 -5.65
CA GLY A 160 -7.41 3.82 -4.78
C GLY A 160 -7.38 4.63 -3.48
N ILE A 161 -7.46 5.96 -3.57
CA ILE A 161 -7.50 6.84 -2.39
C ILE A 161 -8.75 6.54 -1.54
N GLY A 162 -9.91 6.38 -2.17
CA GLY A 162 -11.17 6.03 -1.49
C GLY A 162 -11.07 4.72 -0.71
N GLY A 163 -10.39 3.70 -1.26
CA GLY A 163 -10.13 2.44 -0.58
C GLY A 163 -9.25 2.61 0.66
N VAL A 164 -8.18 3.41 0.57
CA VAL A 164 -7.29 3.70 1.71
C VAL A 164 -8.06 4.43 2.84
N LEU A 165 -8.90 5.41 2.48
CA LEU A 165 -9.74 6.15 3.40
C LEU A 165 -10.78 5.26 4.08
N LEU A 166 -11.52 4.44 3.31
CA LEU A 166 -12.50 3.52 3.85
C LEU A 166 -11.86 2.53 4.83
N SER A 167 -10.69 1.99 4.48
CA SER A 167 -9.91 1.14 5.37
C SER A 167 -9.43 1.89 6.62
N ALA A 168 -9.21 3.21 6.56
CA ALA A 168 -8.80 4.00 7.73
C ALA A 168 -9.98 4.27 8.67
N VAL A 169 -11.19 4.44 8.15
CA VAL A 169 -12.40 4.59 8.96
C VAL A 169 -12.88 3.24 9.52
N GLY A 170 -12.77 2.18 8.73
CA GLY A 170 -13.29 0.84 9.05
C GLY A 170 -12.46 0.00 10.01
N LEU A 171 -11.26 0.45 10.43
CA LEU A 171 -10.45 -0.25 11.43
C LEU A 171 -10.89 0.17 12.85
N PRO A 172 -11.54 -0.72 13.64
CA PRO A 172 -11.84 -0.47 15.06
C PRO A 172 -10.58 -0.55 15.94
N THR A 173 -9.41 -0.85 15.39
CA THR A 173 -8.23 -1.27 16.18
C THR A 173 -7.58 -0.15 16.99
N TYR A 174 -7.79 1.13 16.64
CA TYR A 174 -7.39 2.22 17.54
C TYR A 174 -8.24 2.29 18.82
N ARG A 175 -9.41 1.64 18.82
CA ARG A 175 -10.32 1.59 19.98
C ARG A 175 -9.99 0.44 20.94
N LYS A 176 -9.23 -0.58 20.52
CA LYS A 176 -8.86 -1.71 21.40
C LYS A 176 -7.66 -1.43 22.30
N TYR A 177 -6.66 -0.67 21.82
CA TYR A 177 -5.55 -0.23 22.70
C TYR A 177 -5.97 0.79 23.78
N GLY A 178 -7.18 1.34 23.69
CA GLY A 178 -7.78 2.19 24.73
C GLY A 178 -8.95 1.54 25.46
N LYS A 179 -9.23 0.24 25.25
CA LYS A 179 -10.33 -0.48 25.93
C LYS A 179 -9.92 -1.79 26.60
N ASP A 180 -8.74 -2.33 26.29
CA ASP A 180 -8.23 -3.56 26.91
C ASP A 180 -7.07 -3.27 27.91
N GLN A 181 -7.15 -2.14 28.63
CA GLN A 181 -6.45 -1.89 29.91
C GLN A 181 -7.43 -1.33 30.93
#